data_AF-A0A8T5Y695-F1
#
_entry.id   AF-A0A8T5Y695-F1
#
_cell.length_a   1.000
_cell.length_b   1.000
_cell.length_c   1.000
_cell.angle_alpha   90.00
_cell.angle_beta   90.00
_cell.angle_gamma   90.00
#
_symmetry.space_group_name_H-M   'P 1'
#
loop_
_entity.id
_entity.type
_entity.pdbx_description
1 polymer ?
#
loop_
_entity_poly.entity_id
_entity_poly.type
_entity_poly.pdbx_seq_one_letter_code
_entity_poly.pdbx_strand_id
1 'polypeptide(L)'
;MTKRQRRRLRRRLRNLCLLVTCVFLILSLTTVLAQSSNNSTDYLTYTVQSGDTLWEIASEYRGRTEIRRYIDLIRSHNDLGTSHIRPGQVLELP
;
A
#
# COMPACT_ATOMS: atom_id res chain seq x y z
N MET A 1 -31.18 50.19 7.78
CA MET A 1 -30.31 49.38 6.88
C MET A 1 -30.91 49.33 5.47
N THR A 2 -30.31 49.99 4.49
CA THR A 2 -30.93 50.27 3.18
C THR A 2 -30.94 49.05 2.25
N LYS A 3 -31.96 48.91 1.38
CA LYS A 3 -32.11 47.78 0.42
C LYS A 3 -30.86 47.57 -0.46
N ARG A 4 -30.09 48.64 -0.72
CA ARG A 4 -28.81 48.61 -1.46
C ARG A 4 -27.68 47.92 -0.68
N GLN A 5 -27.58 48.12 0.64
CA GLN A 5 -26.58 47.47 1.50
C GLN A 5 -26.83 45.97 1.65
N ARG A 6 -28.10 45.54 1.79
CA ARG A 6 -28.49 44.12 1.87
C ARG A 6 -28.14 43.34 0.60
N ARG A 7 -28.25 43.95 -0.58
CA ARG A 7 -27.86 43.34 -1.88
C ARG A 7 -26.35 43.15 -2.00
N ARG A 8 -25.54 44.09 -1.52
CA ARG A 8 -24.06 43.98 -1.49
C ARG A 8 -23.59 42.90 -0.51
N LEU A 9 -24.21 42.81 0.66
CA LEU A 9 -23.92 41.79 1.66
C LEU A 9 -24.26 40.37 1.16
N ARG A 10 -25.41 40.17 0.51
CA ARG A 10 -25.79 38.88 -0.11
C ARG A 10 -24.82 38.44 -1.22
N ARG A 11 -24.29 39.38 -2.02
CA ARG A 11 -23.28 39.07 -3.04
C ARG A 11 -21.94 38.67 -2.42
N ARG A 12 -21.51 39.34 -1.35
CA ARG A 12 -20.30 38.98 -0.59
C ARG A 12 -20.43 37.62 0.09
N LEU A 13 -21.58 37.35 0.71
CA LEU A 13 -21.90 36.05 1.30
C LEU A 13 -21.93 34.93 0.24
N ARG A 14 -22.54 35.17 -0.93
CA ARG A 14 -22.53 34.19 -2.03
C ARG A 14 -21.12 33.88 -2.52
N ASN A 15 -20.30 34.91 -2.74
CA ASN A 15 -18.92 34.72 -3.20
C ASN A 15 -18.07 34.01 -2.12
N LEU A 16 -18.31 34.31 -0.84
CA LEU A 16 -17.66 33.62 0.28
C LEU A 16 -18.06 32.14 0.32
N CYS A 17 -19.35 31.83 0.17
CA CYS A 17 -19.83 30.44 0.09
C CYS A 17 -19.17 29.68 -1.07
N LEU A 18 -19.08 30.30 -2.26
CA LEU A 18 -18.43 29.68 -3.43
C LEU A 18 -16.94 29.39 -3.19
N LEU A 19 -16.22 30.32 -2.55
CA LEU A 19 -14.81 30.12 -2.20
C LEU A 19 -14.65 29.00 -1.17
N VAL A 20 -15.50 28.95 -0.13
CA VAL A 20 -15.47 27.89 0.89
C VAL A 20 -15.74 26.52 0.26
N THR A 21 -16.72 26.42 -0.66
CA THR A 21 -17.00 25.17 -1.36
C THR A 21 -15.84 24.74 -2.27
N CYS A 22 -15.19 25.68 -2.96
CA CYS A 22 -14.02 25.35 -3.78
C CYS A 22 -12.84 24.87 -2.93
N VAL A 23 -12.56 25.52 -1.80
CA VAL A 23 -11.50 25.10 -0.88
C VAL A 23 -11.79 23.71 -0.32
N PHE A 24 -13.04 23.41 0.06
CA PHE A 24 -13.44 22.08 0.51
C PHE A 24 -13.25 21.00 -0.57
N LEU A 25 -13.65 21.29 -1.82
CA LEU A 25 -13.45 20.37 -2.94
C LEU A 25 -11.96 20.12 -3.23
N ILE A 26 -11.14 21.17 -3.22
CA ILE A 26 -9.68 21.05 -3.41
C ILE A 26 -9.07 20.19 -2.29
N LEU A 27 -9.43 20.44 -1.02
CA LEU A 27 -8.95 19.63 0.10
C LEU A 27 -9.37 18.16 -0.03
N SER A 28 -10.63 17.89 -0.41
CA SER A 28 -11.09 16.50 -0.63
C SER A 28 -10.38 15.81 -1.80
N LEU A 29 -9.96 16.55 -2.82
CA LEU A 29 -9.24 15.97 -3.96
C LEU A 29 -7.82 15.55 -3.58
N THR A 30 -7.16 16.31 -2.71
CA THR A 30 -5.79 15.99 -2.25
C THR A 30 -5.72 14.69 -1.45
N THR A 31 -6.75 14.36 -0.67
CA THR A 31 -6.76 13.13 0.14
C THR A 31 -6.98 11.86 -0.70
N VAL A 32 -7.74 11.96 -1.79
CA VAL A 32 -7.94 10.84 -2.73
C VAL A 32 -6.64 10.47 -3.45
N LEU A 33 -5.82 11.47 -3.79
CA LEU A 33 -4.53 11.24 -4.46
C LEU A 33 -3.44 10.70 -3.50
N ALA A 34 -3.64 10.82 -2.19
CA ALA A 34 -2.70 10.37 -1.17
C ALA A 34 -2.93 8.91 -0.72
N GLN A 35 -3.79 8.15 -1.42
CA GLN A 35 -3.93 6.71 -1.17
C GLN A 35 -2.71 5.97 -1.76
N SER A 36 -1.59 6.03 -1.04
CA SER A 36 -0.56 5.01 -1.16
C SER A 36 -1.20 3.70 -0.73
N SER A 37 -1.30 2.72 -1.63
CA SER A 37 -1.66 1.37 -1.24
C SER A 37 -0.57 0.88 -0.29
N ASN A 38 -0.84 0.90 1.01
CA ASN A 38 -0.03 0.20 2.00
C ASN A 38 -0.26 -1.29 1.78
N ASN A 39 0.35 -1.83 0.72
CA ASN A 39 0.48 -3.26 0.51
C ASN A 39 1.57 -3.73 1.48
N SER A 40 1.25 -3.74 2.77
CA SER A 40 2.02 -4.49 3.76
C SER A 40 1.88 -5.96 3.38
N THR A 41 2.90 -6.49 2.72
CA THR A 41 3.05 -7.92 2.52
C THR A 41 3.30 -8.53 3.89
N ASP A 42 2.35 -9.33 4.37
CA ASP A 42 2.51 -10.05 5.63
C ASP A 42 3.46 -11.23 5.36
N TYR A 43 4.58 -11.25 6.08
CA TYR A 43 5.57 -12.31 5.94
C TYR A 43 5.31 -13.44 6.94
N LEU A 44 5.37 -14.67 6.46
CA LEU A 44 5.35 -15.89 7.26
C LEU A 44 6.79 -16.32 7.57
N THR A 45 7.11 -16.51 8.85
CA THR A 45 8.39 -17.11 9.26
C THR A 45 8.34 -18.63 9.13
N TYR A 46 9.25 -19.19 8.34
CA TYR A 46 9.41 -20.63 8.14
C TYR A 46 10.81 -21.08 8.56
N THR A 47 10.89 -22.17 9.32
CA THR A 47 12.18 -22.81 9.66
C THR A 47 12.39 -24.01 8.76
N VAL A 48 13.44 -23.94 7.94
CA VAL A 48 13.81 -24.98 6.97
C VAL A 48 14.07 -26.30 7.68
N GLN A 49 13.44 -27.37 7.19
CA GLN A 49 13.59 -28.73 7.68
C GLN A 49 14.60 -29.52 6.84
N SER A 50 14.97 -30.70 7.35
CA SER A 50 15.89 -31.57 6.62
C SER A 50 15.23 -32.17 5.39
N GLY A 51 15.79 -31.89 4.22
CA GLY A 51 15.29 -32.38 2.94
C GLY A 51 14.55 -31.31 2.12
N ASP A 52 14.20 -30.19 2.74
CA ASP A 52 13.50 -29.11 2.05
C ASP A 52 14.33 -28.50 0.93
N THR A 53 13.64 -28.17 -0.16
CA THR A 53 14.17 -27.32 -1.21
C THR A 53 13.42 -26.00 -1.26
N LEU A 54 14.09 -24.93 -1.70
CA LEU A 54 13.44 -23.63 -1.88
C LEU A 54 12.28 -23.71 -2.91
N TRP A 55 12.37 -24.64 -3.85
CA TRP A 55 11.32 -24.90 -4.82
C TRP A 55 10.07 -25.51 -4.18
N GLU A 56 10.21 -26.52 -3.33
CA GLU A 56 9.09 -27.16 -2.65
C GLU A 56 8.40 -26.19 -1.70
N ILE A 57 9.16 -25.46 -0.89
CA ILE A 57 8.64 -24.42 0.00
C ILE A 57 7.87 -23.38 -0.84
N ALA A 58 8.47 -22.85 -1.91
CA ALA A 58 7.78 -21.88 -2.75
C ALA A 58 6.51 -22.46 -3.40
N SER A 59 6.53 -23.71 -3.83
CA SER A 59 5.37 -24.38 -4.43
C SER A 59 4.21 -24.50 -3.45
N GLU A 60 4.51 -24.72 -2.16
CA GLU A 60 3.52 -24.84 -1.09
C GLU A 60 2.93 -23.49 -0.69
N TYR A 61 3.75 -22.45 -0.54
CA TYR A 61 3.32 -21.17 0.05
C TYR A 61 2.94 -20.06 -0.94
N ARG A 62 3.31 -20.16 -2.24
CA ARG A 62 3.14 -19.05 -3.21
C ARG A 62 1.70 -18.57 -3.45
N GLY A 63 0.69 -19.35 -3.08
CA GLY A 63 -0.71 -19.05 -3.39
C GLY A 63 -0.94 -18.79 -4.88
N ARG A 64 -1.29 -17.54 -5.23
CA ARG A 64 -1.54 -17.10 -6.64
C ARG A 64 -0.29 -16.53 -7.32
N THR A 65 0.82 -16.39 -6.61
CA THR A 65 2.05 -15.83 -7.15
C THR A 65 2.73 -16.85 -8.07
N GLU A 66 3.30 -16.36 -9.17
CA GLU A 66 4.11 -17.19 -10.07
C GLU A 66 5.31 -17.76 -9.30
N ILE A 67 5.62 -19.04 -9.49
CA ILE A 67 6.63 -19.75 -8.69
C ILE A 67 8.02 -19.09 -8.75
N ARG A 68 8.47 -18.65 -9.93
CA ARG A 68 9.76 -17.97 -10.09
C ARG A 68 9.80 -16.65 -9.33
N ARG A 69 8.74 -15.84 -9.48
CA ARG A 69 8.59 -14.57 -8.77
C ARG A 69 8.58 -14.79 -7.25
N TYR A 70 7.89 -15.81 -6.76
CA TYR A 70 7.83 -16.10 -5.33
C TYR A 70 9.20 -16.52 -4.77
N ILE A 71 9.94 -17.37 -5.50
CA ILE A 71 11.32 -17.73 -5.15
C ILE A 71 12.21 -16.49 -5.11
N ASP A 72 12.10 -15.59 -6.09
CA ASP A 72 12.89 -14.36 -6.12
C ASP A 72 12.55 -13.41 -4.96
N LEU A 73 11.28 -13.35 -4.55
CA LEU A 73 10.87 -12.60 -3.36
C LEU A 73 11.46 -13.19 -2.08
N ILE A 74 11.37 -14.51 -1.88
CA ILE A 74 12.01 -15.17 -0.73
C ILE A 74 13.52 -14.88 -0.73
N ARG A 75 14.18 -15.00 -1.88
CA ARG A 75 15.62 -14.80 -1.97
C ARG A 75 16.03 -13.36 -1.67
N SER A 76 15.34 -12.40 -2.27
CA SER A 76 15.66 -10.98 -2.07
C SER A 76 15.36 -10.51 -0.65
N HIS A 77 14.31 -11.03 -0.02
CA HIS A 77 13.97 -10.66 1.34
C HIS A 77 14.89 -11.29 2.40
N ASN A 78 15.42 -12.49 2.13
CA ASN A 78 16.29 -13.24 3.04
C ASN A 78 17.78 -13.18 2.67
N ASP A 79 18.18 -12.22 1.82
CA ASP A 79 19.57 -12.04 1.34
C ASP A 79 20.23 -13.31 0.76
N LEU A 80 19.43 -14.16 0.10
CA LEU A 80 19.91 -15.42 -0.47
C LEU A 80 20.52 -15.24 -1.86
N GLY A 81 21.84 -15.25 -1.92
CA GLY A 81 22.59 -15.22 -3.20
C GLY A 81 22.32 -16.42 -4.11
N THR A 82 21.89 -17.57 -3.57
CA THR A 82 21.59 -18.80 -4.34
C THR A 82 20.31 -19.47 -3.83
N SER A 83 19.85 -20.53 -4.50
CA SER A 83 18.73 -21.34 -4.03
C SER A 83 19.11 -22.38 -2.97
N HIS A 84 20.35 -22.38 -2.48
CA HIS A 84 20.79 -23.28 -1.42
C HIS A 84 20.32 -22.79 -0.06
N ILE A 85 19.55 -23.63 0.63
CA ILE A 85 19.05 -23.41 1.99
C ILE A 85 19.55 -24.54 2.89
N ARG A 86 19.59 -24.32 4.20
CA ARG A 86 20.08 -25.30 5.18
C ARG A 86 19.03 -25.60 6.25
N PRO A 87 18.94 -26.84 6.75
CA PRO A 87 18.07 -27.15 7.88
C PRO A 87 18.37 -26.26 9.09
N GLY A 88 17.33 -25.77 9.75
CA GLY A 88 17.40 -24.81 10.85
C GLY A 88 17.52 -23.34 10.41
N GLN A 89 17.69 -23.07 9.12
CA GLN A 89 17.65 -21.70 8.60
C GLN A 89 16.23 -21.14 8.69
N VAL A 90 16.11 -19.90 9.15
CA VAL A 90 14.83 -19.19 9.21
C VAL A 90 14.68 -18.36 7.94
N LEU A 91 13.52 -18.46 7.29
CA LEU A 91 13.15 -17.72 6.10
C LEU A 91 11.87 -16.93 6.34
N GLU A 92 11.82 -15.71 5.85
CA GLU A 92 10.62 -14.88 5.76
C GLU A 92 10.00 -15.04 4.37
N LEU A 93 8.81 -15.64 4.33
CA LEU A 93 8.06 -15.96 3.12
C LEU A 93 7.00 -14.86 2.88
N PRO A 94 6.95 -14.21 1.69
CA PRO A 94 5.98 -13.15 1.39
C PRO A 94 4.55 -13.64 1.15
#